data_AF-A0A382PRL5-F1
#
_entry.id   AF-A0A382PRL5-F1
#
_cell.length_a   1.000
_cell.length_b   1.000
_cell.length_c   1.000
_cell.angle_alpha   90.00
_cell.angle_beta   90.00
_cell.angle_gamma   90.00
#
_symmetry.space_group_name_H-M   'P 1'
#
loop_
_entity.id
_entity.type
_entity.pdbx_description
1 polymer ?
#
loop_
_entity_poly.entity_id
_entity_poly.type
_entity_poly.pdbx_seq_one_letter_code
_entity_poly.pdbx_strand_id
1 'polypeptide(L)'
;MATVKQRPDTGDSYRQSKREMFVMVGLWMLMGIWVIGYGSQAAYSAENETPLRTVLGMPRWVFIGWLCPLLVANVFTLWFCLRFMKDEPMESVP
;
A
#
# COMPACT_ATOMS: atom_id res chain seq x y z
N MET A 1 28.60 -29.01 -14.06
CA MET A 1 27.70 -28.05 -14.71
C MET A 1 28.05 -26.66 -14.18
N ALA A 2 28.57 -25.79 -15.03
CA ALA A 2 28.94 -24.42 -14.62
C ALA A 2 27.67 -23.57 -14.53
N THR A 3 27.36 -23.09 -13.34
CA THR A 3 26.21 -22.23 -13.03
C THR A 3 26.33 -20.90 -13.77
N VAL A 4 25.41 -20.63 -14.70
CA VAL A 4 25.36 -19.35 -15.42
C VAL A 4 24.95 -18.24 -14.44
N LYS A 5 25.83 -17.23 -14.33
CA LYS A 5 25.73 -16.05 -13.47
C LYS A 5 24.73 -15.06 -14.07
N GLN A 6 23.55 -14.90 -13.46
CA GLN A 6 22.55 -13.95 -13.95
C GLN A 6 23.01 -12.47 -13.87
N ARG A 7 22.90 -11.77 -15.02
CA ARG A 7 22.78 -10.31 -15.31
C ARG A 7 23.30 -10.06 -16.75
N PRO A 8 22.67 -9.24 -17.64
CA PRO A 8 22.52 -7.79 -17.41
C PRO A 8 21.27 -7.10 -18.01
N ASP A 9 20.35 -7.80 -18.65
CA ASP A 9 19.02 -7.28 -18.97
C ASP A 9 18.07 -7.97 -18.02
N THR A 10 17.42 -7.22 -17.13
CA THR A 10 16.51 -7.87 -16.20
C THR A 10 15.32 -8.36 -17.00
N GLY A 11 15.13 -9.68 -17.05
CA GLY A 11 14.05 -10.31 -17.82
C GLY A 11 12.71 -9.65 -17.54
N ASP A 12 11.80 -9.73 -18.50
CA ASP A 12 10.53 -9.01 -18.49
C ASP A 12 9.81 -9.14 -17.14
N SER A 13 9.88 -10.34 -16.54
CA SER A 13 9.27 -10.67 -15.24
C SER A 13 9.78 -9.79 -14.11
N TYR A 14 11.09 -9.53 -14.06
CA TYR A 14 11.66 -8.64 -13.05
C TYR A 14 11.22 -7.20 -13.30
N ARG A 15 11.20 -6.74 -14.56
CA ARG A 15 10.83 -5.35 -14.88
C ARG A 15 9.36 -5.09 -14.54
N GLN A 16 8.49 -6.05 -14.81
CA GLN A 16 7.09 -6.03 -14.38
C GLN A 16 7.01 -6.04 -12.85
N SER A 17 7.63 -7.01 -12.17
CA SER A 17 7.59 -7.14 -10.71
C SER A 17 8.11 -5.88 -10.01
N LYS A 18 9.19 -5.27 -10.51
CA LYS A 18 9.75 -4.02 -9.97
C LYS A 18 8.77 -2.85 -10.11
N ARG A 19 8.09 -2.74 -11.25
CA ARG A 19 7.07 -1.70 -11.48
C ARG A 19 5.89 -1.89 -10.53
N GLU A 20 5.40 -3.12 -10.40
CA GLU A 20 4.29 -3.45 -9.49
C GLU A 20 4.66 -3.21 -8.02
N MET A 21 5.89 -3.56 -7.62
CA MET A 21 6.42 -3.24 -6.29
C MET A 21 6.38 -1.73 -6.00
N PHE A 22 6.84 -0.89 -6.94
CA PHE A 22 6.79 0.56 -6.72
C PHE A 22 5.38 1.12 -6.65
N VAL A 23 4.42 0.55 -7.38
CA VAL A 23 3.00 0.93 -7.25
C VAL A 23 2.50 0.61 -5.84
N MET A 24 2.79 -0.58 -5.33
CA MET A 24 2.38 -0.98 -3.97
C MET A 24 3.05 -0.12 -2.90
N VAL A 25 4.37 0.05 -2.96
CA VAL A 25 5.11 0.88 -2.01
C VAL A 25 4.61 2.32 -2.05
N GLY A 26 4.38 2.88 -3.24
CA GLY A 26 3.87 4.24 -3.42
C GLY A 26 2.48 4.43 -2.78
N LEU A 27 1.55 3.50 -3.01
CA LEU A 27 0.23 3.51 -2.38
C LEU A 27 0.33 3.50 -0.86
N TRP A 28 1.08 2.54 -0.30
CA TRP A 28 1.20 2.38 1.15
C TRP A 28 1.93 3.54 1.80
N MET A 29 2.92 4.15 1.12
CA MET A 29 3.56 5.38 1.57
C MET A 29 2.57 6.55 1.59
N LEU A 30 1.75 6.71 0.55
CA LEU A 30 0.74 7.77 0.51
C LEU A 30 -0.29 7.61 1.64
N MET A 31 -0.76 6.38 1.88
CA MET A 31 -1.65 6.10 3.01
C MET A 31 -0.95 6.29 4.35
N GLY A 32 0.32 5.91 4.48
CA GLY A 32 1.12 6.15 5.69
C GLY A 32 1.30 7.63 6.00
N ILE A 33 1.59 8.45 4.98
CA ILE A 33 1.66 9.90 5.10
C ILE A 33 0.30 10.47 5.54
N TRP A 34 -0.81 9.96 4.99
CA TRP A 34 -2.13 10.35 5.44
C TRP A 34 -2.35 10.02 6.91
N VAL A 35 -2.10 8.77 7.33
CA VAL A 35 -2.30 8.34 8.73
C VAL A 35 -1.51 9.22 9.69
N ILE A 36 -0.24 9.48 9.39
CA ILE A 36 0.62 10.30 10.26
C ILE A 36 0.19 11.78 10.20
N GLY A 37 0.05 12.32 9.00
CA GLY A 37 -0.20 13.75 8.77
C GLY A 37 -1.60 14.18 9.21
N TYR A 38 -2.65 13.54 8.70
CA TYR A 38 -4.01 13.82 9.11
C TYR A 38 -4.26 13.38 10.55
N GLY A 39 -3.79 12.19 10.94
CA GLY A 39 -4.02 11.64 12.27
C GLY A 39 -3.44 12.50 13.37
N SER A 40 -2.20 13.00 13.23
CA SER A 40 -1.60 13.91 14.22
C SER A 40 -2.41 15.19 14.39
N GLN A 41 -2.73 15.89 13.30
CA GLN A 41 -3.48 17.15 13.35
C GLN A 41 -4.90 16.97 13.90
N ALA A 42 -5.60 15.94 13.44
CA ALA A 42 -6.98 15.68 13.84
C ALA A 42 -7.08 15.20 15.30
N ALA A 43 -6.09 14.44 15.79
CA ALA A 43 -6.03 14.02 17.19
C ALA A 43 -5.80 15.20 18.13
N TYR A 44 -4.83 16.07 17.84
CA TYR A 44 -4.58 17.27 18.66
C TYR A 44 -5.76 18.25 18.64
N SER A 45 -6.43 18.39 17.49
CA SER A 45 -7.63 19.23 17.40
C SER A 45 -8.79 18.68 18.23
N ALA A 46 -8.88 17.35 18.36
CA ALA A 46 -9.93 16.67 19.09
C ALA A 46 -9.71 16.63 20.62
N GLU A 47 -8.52 16.98 21.12
CA GLU A 47 -8.20 16.99 22.55
C GLU A 47 -9.14 17.88 23.36
N ASN A 48 -9.55 19.01 22.78
CA ASN A 48 -10.45 19.98 23.41
C ASN A 48 -11.93 19.77 23.05
N GLU A 49 -12.26 18.75 22.23
CA GLU A 49 -13.65 18.47 21.86
C GLU A 49 -14.39 17.76 23.01
N THR A 50 -15.32 18.47 23.66
CA THR A 50 -16.24 17.89 24.66
C THR A 50 -17.70 18.12 24.24
N PRO A 51 -18.48 17.05 23.96
CA PRO A 51 -18.10 15.64 23.92
C PRO A 51 -17.28 15.27 22.67
N LEU A 52 -16.39 14.28 22.81
CA LEU A 52 -15.59 13.75 21.70
C LEU A 52 -16.50 13.15 20.63
N ARG A 53 -16.35 13.58 19.38
CA ARG A 53 -17.15 13.04 18.27
C ARG A 53 -16.75 11.61 17.96
N THR A 54 -17.70 10.68 18.01
CA THR A 54 -17.47 9.26 17.72
C THR A 54 -18.17 8.81 16.45
N VAL A 55 -17.59 7.81 15.80
CA VAL A 55 -18.13 7.06 14.65
C VAL A 55 -17.95 5.59 14.97
N LEU A 56 -19.04 4.81 15.00
CA LEU A 56 -19.04 3.39 15.39
C LEU A 56 -18.36 3.14 16.74
N GLY A 57 -18.53 4.05 17.72
CA GLY A 57 -17.92 3.94 19.05
C GLY A 57 -16.44 4.30 19.13
N MET A 58 -15.79 4.64 18.03
CA MET A 58 -14.40 5.12 17.98
C MET A 58 -14.34 6.63 17.75
N PRO A 59 -13.29 7.34 18.19
CA PRO A 59 -13.12 8.75 17.83
C PRO A 59 -13.14 8.94 16.31
N ARG A 60 -13.86 9.96 15.82
CA ARG A 60 -14.01 10.24 14.39
C ARG A 60 -12.66 10.36 13.67
N TRP A 61 -11.68 10.97 14.34
CA TRP A 61 -10.34 11.13 13.78
C TRP A 61 -9.60 9.80 13.62
N VAL A 62 -9.85 8.79 14.47
CA VAL A 62 -9.31 7.42 14.32
C VAL A 62 -9.96 6.75 13.11
N PHE A 63 -11.28 6.86 12.99
CA PHE A 63 -12.00 6.22 11.88
C PHE A 63 -11.55 6.77 10.52
N ILE A 64 -11.45 8.09 10.38
CA ILE A 64 -11.05 8.74 9.11
C ILE A 64 -9.53 8.73 8.92
N GLY A 65 -8.76 8.83 10.00
CA GLY A 65 -7.31 8.93 9.94
C GLY A 65 -6.60 7.58 9.80
N TRP A 66 -7.18 6.50 10.31
CA TRP A 66 -6.55 5.19 10.31
C TRP A 66 -7.36 4.14 9.56
N LEU A 67 -8.64 3.95 9.94
CA LEU A 67 -9.44 2.86 9.38
C LEU A 67 -9.77 3.07 7.90
N CYS A 68 -10.17 4.28 7.51
CA CYS A 68 -10.51 4.59 6.13
C CYS A 68 -9.31 4.42 5.15
N PRO A 69 -8.11 4.98 5.42
CA PRO A 69 -6.93 4.75 4.57
C PRO A 69 -6.53 3.28 4.48
N LEU A 70 -6.64 2.54 5.60
CA LEU A 70 -6.33 1.12 5.63
C LEU A 70 -7.30 0.34 4.73
N LEU A 71 -8.60 0.61 4.80
CA LEU A 71 -9.60 -0.01 3.93
C LEU A 71 -9.36 0.33 2.46
N VAL A 72 -9.08 1.60 2.15
CA VAL A 72 -8.76 2.04 0.78
C VAL A 72 -7.53 1.32 0.24
N ALA A 73 -6.44 1.24 1.01
CA ALA A 73 -5.23 0.51 0.62
C ALA A 73 -5.53 -0.97 0.35
N ASN A 74 -6.29 -1.63 1.21
CA ASN A 74 -6.60 -3.04 1.06
C ASN A 74 -7.50 -3.31 -0.15
N VAL A 75 -8.55 -2.50 -0.35
CA VAL A 75 -9.44 -2.62 -1.51
C VAL A 75 -8.66 -2.40 -2.81
N PHE A 76 -7.81 -1.38 -2.85
CA PHE A 76 -6.95 -1.16 -4.01
C PHE A 76 -5.98 -2.32 -4.23
N THR A 77 -5.33 -2.80 -3.17
CA THR A 77 -4.38 -3.93 -3.24
C THR A 77 -5.08 -5.17 -3.78
N LEU A 78 -6.27 -5.50 -3.27
CA LEU A 78 -7.07 -6.63 -3.77
C LEU A 78 -7.42 -6.47 -5.24
N TRP A 79 -7.93 -5.30 -5.64
CA TRP A 79 -8.24 -5.02 -7.04
C TRP A 79 -7.00 -5.14 -7.94
N PHE A 80 -5.87 -4.58 -7.51
CA PHE A 80 -4.62 -4.61 -8.25
C PHE A 80 -4.11 -6.04 -8.41
N CYS A 81 -4.11 -6.82 -7.33
CA CYS A 81 -3.69 -8.22 -7.37
C CYS A 81 -4.58 -9.07 -8.27
N LEU A 82 -5.89 -8.86 -8.24
CA LEU A 82 -6.84 -9.66 -9.03
C LEU A 82 -6.86 -9.27 -10.52
N ARG A 83 -6.61 -8.00 -10.85
CA ARG A 83 -6.87 -7.49 -12.21
C ARG A 83 -5.62 -7.08 -12.99
N PHE A 84 -4.53 -6.74 -12.30
CA PHE A 84 -3.34 -6.17 -12.91
C PHE A 84 -2.13 -7.10 -12.83
N MET A 85 -1.95 -7.81 -11.71
CA MET A 85 -0.86 -8.78 -11.55
C MET A 85 -1.06 -9.94 -12.52
N LYS A 86 -0.07 -10.17 -13.37
CA LYS A 86 -0.06 -11.26 -14.36
C LYS A 86 1.17 -12.11 -14.16
N ASP A 87 1.01 -13.42 -14.24
CA ASP A 87 2.15 -14.32 -14.29
C ASP A 87 2.84 -14.19 -15.65
N GLU A 88 4.11 -13.81 -15.64
CA GLU A 88 4.95 -13.90 -16.82
C GLU A 88 5.51 -15.32 -16.97
N PRO A 89 5.61 -15.83 -18.22
CA PRO A 89 6.16 -17.17 -18.44
C PRO A 89 7.61 -17.23 -17.95
N MET A 90 7.94 -18.33 -17.26
CA MET A 90 9.30 -18.60 -16.81
C MET A 90 10.22 -18.75 -18.03
N GLU A 91 11.31 -17.99 -18.05
CA GLU A 91 12.34 -18.11 -19.07
C GLU A 91 12.92 -19.53 -19.05
N SER A 92 13.05 -20.17 -20.22
CA SER A 92 13.51 -21.56 -20.29
C SER A 92 14.96 -21.66 -19.79
N VAL A 93 15.16 -22.38 -18.69
CA VAL A 93 16.49 -22.67 -18.15
C VAL A 93 17.21 -23.61 -19.13
N PRO A 94 18.47 -23.33 -19.52
CA PRO A 94 19.25 -24.21 -20.39
C PRO A 94 19.60 -25.55 -19.73
#